data_AF-A0A831UW58-F1
#
_entry.id   AF-A0A831UW58-F1
#
_cell.length_a   1.000
_cell.length_b   1.000
_cell.length_c   1.000
_cell.angle_alpha   90.00
_cell.angle_beta   90.00
_cell.angle_gamma   90.00
#
_symmetry.space_group_name_H-M   'P 1'
#
loop_
_entity.id
_entity.type
_entity.pdbx_description
1 polymer ?
#
loop_
_entity_poly.entity_id
_entity_poly.type
_entity_poly.pdbx_seq_one_letter_code
_entity_poly.pdbx_strand_id
1 'polypeptide(L)'
;MSDYVKASPHFFRIIKIAFAVTLISLLVLAFFMQAPLQGPADVSRVPNPSKSAWFLMWTQELVSYATGMVYLILALGLVFLLLPWLPLSPPAERARWFSRDQRAVNLLTVVSFLGIVVLTVIAMYFRGENWSFVFGF
;
A
#
# COMPACT_ATOMS: atom_id res chain seq x y z
N MET A 1 37.66 5.41 16.23
CA MET A 1 36.54 6.39 16.15
C MET A 1 35.25 5.60 16.30
N SER A 2 34.32 6.05 17.16
CA SER A 2 33.02 5.38 17.29
C SER A 2 32.19 5.63 16.02
N ASP A 3 31.70 4.57 15.37
CA ASP A 3 30.85 4.64 14.16
C ASP A 3 29.43 5.21 14.43
N TYR A 4 29.17 5.68 15.65
CA TYR A 4 27.85 6.15 16.08
C TYR A 4 27.84 7.65 16.37
N VAL A 5 26.81 8.31 15.85
CA VAL A 5 26.52 9.74 16.08
C VAL A 5 25.27 9.85 16.95
N LYS A 6 25.25 10.80 17.90
CA LYS A 6 24.06 11.05 18.74
C LYS A 6 22.85 11.38 17.87
N ALA A 7 21.71 10.76 18.17
CA ALA A 7 20.46 10.98 17.43
C ALA A 7 19.99 12.46 17.50
N SER A 8 20.17 13.10 18.65
CA SER A 8 20.00 14.55 18.80
C SER A 8 21.35 15.25 18.67
N PRO A 9 21.48 16.31 17.84
CA PRO A 9 20.42 16.91 17.01
C PRO A 9 20.31 16.29 15.61
N HIS A 10 21.28 15.47 15.18
CA HIS A 10 21.51 15.14 13.78
C HIS A 10 20.34 14.39 13.12
N PHE A 11 19.89 13.28 13.71
CA PHE A 11 18.79 12.48 13.17
C PHE A 11 17.44 13.21 13.31
N PHE A 12 17.16 13.79 14.48
CA PHE A 12 15.90 14.52 14.72
C PHE A 12 15.73 15.75 13.84
N ARG A 13 16.82 16.41 13.44
CA ARG A 13 16.75 17.54 12.49
C ARG A 13 16.22 17.09 11.15
N ILE A 14 16.74 15.98 10.60
CA ILE A 14 16.31 15.44 9.31
C ILE A 14 14.85 14.99 9.39
N ILE A 15 14.46 14.29 10.47
CA ILE A 15 13.06 13.89 10.68
C ILE A 15 12.11 15.09 10.73
N LYS A 16 12.46 16.15 11.47
CA LYS A 16 11.63 17.36 11.58
C LYS A 16 11.46 18.05 10.22
N ILE A 17 12.53 18.10 9.42
CA ILE A 17 12.47 18.66 8.06
C ILE A 17 11.56 17.79 7.18
N ALA A 18 11.75 16.48 7.17
CA ALA A 18 10.93 15.55 6.40
C ALA A 18 9.44 15.60 6.80
N PHE A 19 9.17 15.71 8.11
CA PHE A 19 7.82 15.91 8.64
C PHE A 19 7.22 17.23 8.16
N ALA A 20 7.93 18.35 8.31
CA ALA A 20 7.45 19.66 7.90
C ALA A 20 7.18 19.71 6.39
N VAL A 21 8.08 19.16 5.57
CA VAL A 21 7.91 19.07 4.11
C VAL A 21 6.69 18.22 3.76
N THR A 22 6.53 17.04 4.37
CA THR A 22 5.38 16.15 4.13
C THR A 22 4.07 16.84 4.52
N LEU A 23 4.03 17.45 5.71
CA LEU A 23 2.84 18.14 6.22
C LEU A 23 2.45 19.30 5.31
N ILE A 24 3.39 20.19 4.97
CA ILE A 24 3.15 21.32 4.07
C ILE A 24 2.67 20.83 2.70
N SER A 25 3.29 19.78 2.16
CA SER A 25 2.88 19.21 0.87
C SER A 25 1.45 18.67 0.91
N LEU A 26 1.07 17.97 1.99
CA LEU A 26 -0.30 17.48 2.17
C LEU A 26 -1.31 18.62 2.32
N LEU A 27 -0.98 19.69 3.05
CA LEU A 27 -1.84 20.86 3.20
C LEU A 27 -2.03 21.61 1.88
N VAL A 28 -0.95 21.80 1.12
CA VAL A 28 -1.00 22.38 -0.23
C VAL A 28 -1.85 21.50 -1.15
N LEU A 29 -1.65 20.19 -1.13
CA LEU A 29 -2.45 19.26 -1.93
C LEU A 29 -3.94 19.33 -1.55
N ALA A 30 -4.28 19.33 -0.26
CA ALA A 30 -5.66 19.42 0.21
C ALA A 30 -6.32 20.77 -0.10
N PHE A 31 -5.53 21.85 -0.22
CA PHE A 31 -6.03 23.16 -0.63
C PHE A 31 -6.42 23.18 -2.12
N PHE A 32 -5.61 22.55 -2.99
CA PHE A 32 -5.84 22.57 -4.43
C PHE A 32 -6.69 21.40 -4.95
N MET A 33 -6.65 20.24 -4.28
CA MET A 33 -7.38 19.03 -4.66
C MET A 33 -8.40 18.70 -3.58
N GLN A 34 -9.68 18.78 -3.96
CA GLN A 34 -10.76 18.34 -3.09
C GLN A 34 -10.67 16.84 -2.85
N ALA A 35 -10.96 16.41 -1.62
CA ALA A 35 -11.06 15.01 -1.30
C ALA A 35 -12.17 14.37 -2.16
N PRO A 36 -11.95 13.20 -2.78
CA PRO A 36 -12.93 12.50 -3.60
C PRO A 36 -13.99 11.81 -2.71
N LEU A 37 -14.69 12.60 -1.90
CA LEU A 37 -15.76 12.13 -1.03
C LEU A 37 -17.05 12.02 -1.83
N GLN A 38 -17.79 10.95 -1.58
CA GLN A 38 -19.15 10.81 -2.10
C GLN A 38 -20.11 11.72 -1.33
N GLY A 39 -21.32 11.88 -1.87
CA GLY A 39 -22.40 12.55 -1.14
C GLY A 39 -22.78 11.82 0.15
N PRO A 40 -23.63 12.44 0.98
CA PRO A 40 -24.16 11.81 2.18
C PRO A 40 -24.79 10.44 1.88
N ALA A 41 -24.65 9.51 2.81
CA ALA A 41 -25.20 8.17 2.66
C ALA A 41 -26.73 8.21 2.55
N ASP A 42 -27.28 7.50 1.56
CA ASP A 42 -28.71 7.33 1.33
C ASP A 42 -29.08 5.86 1.52
N VAL A 43 -29.97 5.57 2.48
CA VAL A 43 -30.42 4.21 2.79
C VAL A 43 -31.25 3.62 1.63
N SER A 44 -31.88 4.46 0.81
CA SER A 44 -32.70 4.03 -0.31
C SER A 44 -31.89 3.70 -1.57
N ARG A 45 -30.61 4.09 -1.64
CA ARG A 45 -29.75 3.91 -2.83
C ARG A 45 -28.32 3.51 -2.46
N VAL A 46 -27.96 2.27 -2.75
CA VAL A 46 -26.60 1.76 -2.61
C VAL A 46 -25.82 1.96 -3.93
N PRO A 47 -24.62 2.56 -3.92
CA PRO A 47 -23.78 2.67 -5.12
C PRO A 47 -23.39 1.29 -5.69
N ASN A 48 -23.37 1.18 -7.02
CA ASN A 48 -22.98 -0.06 -7.72
C ASN A 48 -21.89 0.24 -8.78
N PRO A 49 -20.63 -0.19 -8.59
CA PRO A 49 -20.11 -0.89 -7.42
C PRO A 49 -19.86 0.08 -6.25
N SER A 50 -20.09 -0.39 -5.02
CA SER A 50 -19.66 0.34 -3.82
C SER A 50 -18.15 0.17 -3.65
N LYS A 51 -17.37 1.18 -4.06
CA LYS A 51 -15.90 1.13 -4.00
C LYS A 51 -15.38 1.47 -2.59
N SER A 52 -14.36 0.75 -2.14
CA SER A 52 -13.72 0.93 -0.83
C SER A 52 -12.73 2.12 -0.82
N ALA A 53 -12.07 2.38 0.31
CA ALA A 53 -11.00 3.36 0.36
C ALA A 53 -9.85 2.97 -0.59
N TRP A 54 -9.18 3.95 -1.20
CA TRP A 54 -8.18 3.72 -2.26
C TRP A 54 -7.07 2.71 -1.89
N PHE A 55 -6.64 2.68 -0.62
CA PHE A 55 -5.61 1.75 -0.12
C PHE A 55 -6.14 0.32 0.16
N LEU A 56 -7.45 0.12 0.14
CA LEU A 56 -8.12 -1.19 0.25
C LEU A 56 -8.72 -1.67 -1.08
N MET A 57 -8.65 -0.87 -2.14
CA MET A 57 -9.21 -1.24 -3.44
C MET A 57 -8.67 -2.57 -3.98
N TRP A 58 -7.38 -2.85 -3.78
CA TRP A 58 -6.77 -4.11 -4.24
C TRP A 58 -7.35 -5.35 -3.55
N THR A 59 -7.70 -5.27 -2.27
CA THR A 59 -8.31 -6.40 -1.55
C THR A 59 -9.71 -6.63 -2.06
N GLN A 60 -10.44 -5.54 -2.28
CA GLN A 60 -11.80 -5.57 -2.81
C GLN A 60 -11.84 -6.17 -4.22
N GLU A 61 -10.93 -5.74 -5.10
CA GLU A 61 -10.78 -6.29 -6.45
C GLU A 61 -10.49 -7.78 -6.41
N LEU A 62 -9.58 -8.22 -5.54
CA LEU A 62 -9.23 -9.63 -5.43
C LEU A 62 -10.42 -10.48 -4.96
N VAL A 63 -11.17 -10.01 -3.97
CA VAL A 63 -12.35 -10.71 -3.42
C VAL A 63 -13.54 -10.69 -4.39
N SER A 64 -13.59 -9.73 -5.32
CA SER A 64 -14.65 -9.66 -6.34
C SER A 64 -14.69 -10.90 -7.26
N TYR A 65 -13.55 -11.56 -7.48
CA TYR A 65 -13.48 -12.77 -8.30
C TYR A 65 -14.02 -14.01 -7.57
N ALA A 66 -13.69 -14.14 -6.28
CA ALA A 66 -14.21 -15.21 -5.42
C ALA A 66 -13.99 -14.85 -3.95
N THR A 67 -14.98 -15.16 -3.11
CA THR A 67 -14.91 -14.93 -1.65
C THR A 67 -13.69 -15.59 -1.01
N GLY A 68 -13.27 -16.76 -1.52
CA GLY A 68 -12.09 -17.48 -1.03
C GLY A 68 -10.76 -16.76 -1.25
N MET A 69 -10.70 -15.74 -2.10
CA MET A 69 -9.46 -14.98 -2.33
C MET A 69 -8.99 -14.18 -1.11
N VAL A 70 -9.85 -14.00 -0.10
CA VAL A 70 -9.45 -13.45 1.20
C VAL A 70 -8.32 -14.25 1.84
N TYR A 71 -8.26 -15.57 1.63
CA TYR A 71 -7.18 -16.40 2.16
C TYR A 71 -5.83 -16.06 1.56
N LEU A 72 -5.78 -15.57 0.31
CA LEU A 72 -4.52 -15.10 -0.30
C LEU A 72 -4.01 -13.82 0.37
N ILE A 73 -4.91 -12.90 0.73
CA ILE A 73 -4.58 -11.68 1.48
C ILE A 73 -4.01 -12.06 2.85
N LEU A 74 -4.70 -12.96 3.56
CA LEU A 74 -4.28 -13.44 4.87
C LEU A 74 -2.95 -14.19 4.81
N ALA A 75 -2.77 -15.06 3.81
CA ALA A 75 -1.53 -15.77 3.60
C ALA A 75 -0.37 -14.81 3.30
N LEU A 76 -0.58 -13.81 2.45
CA LEU A 76 0.44 -12.79 2.16
C LEU A 76 0.82 -12.02 3.43
N GLY A 77 -0.17 -11.57 4.19
CA GLY A 77 0.04 -10.89 5.47
C GLY A 77 0.81 -11.77 6.46
N LEU A 78 0.46 -13.06 6.55
CA LEU A 78 1.13 -14.02 7.42
C LEU A 78 2.58 -14.25 6.99
N VAL A 79 2.87 -14.34 5.69
CA VAL A 79 4.23 -14.46 5.17
C VAL A 79 5.07 -13.26 5.56
N PHE A 80 4.56 -12.03 5.41
CA PHE A 80 5.29 -10.83 5.82
C PHE A 80 5.42 -10.70 7.35
N LEU A 81 4.42 -11.14 8.10
CA LEU A 81 4.48 -11.18 9.57
C LEU A 81 5.56 -12.15 10.05
N LEU A 82 5.64 -13.34 9.44
CA LEU A 82 6.59 -14.39 9.81
C LEU A 82 7.96 -14.25 9.15
N LEU A 83 8.13 -13.27 8.25
CA LEU A 83 9.32 -13.06 7.44
C LEU A 83 10.66 -13.13 8.22
N PRO A 84 10.80 -12.56 9.43
CA PRO A 84 12.05 -12.65 10.20
C PRO A 84 12.45 -14.07 10.60
N TRP A 85 11.49 -15.00 10.69
CA TRP A 85 11.70 -16.39 11.09
C TRP A 85 11.72 -17.36 9.92
N LEU A 86 11.33 -16.91 8.72
CA LEU A 86 11.36 -17.74 7.53
C LEU A 86 12.78 -17.82 6.99
N PRO A 87 13.31 -19.02 6.66
CA PRO A 87 14.65 -19.19 6.13
C PRO A 87 14.72 -18.84 4.62
N LEU A 88 14.14 -17.71 4.22
CA LEU A 88 14.07 -17.27 2.81
C LEU A 88 15.36 -16.58 2.34
N SER A 89 16.13 -16.00 3.25
CA SER A 89 17.38 -15.31 2.94
C SER A 89 18.28 -15.25 4.19
N PRO A 90 19.61 -15.14 4.02
CA PRO A 90 20.54 -14.89 5.13
C PRO A 90 20.11 -13.69 5.98
N PRO A 91 20.46 -13.63 7.28
CA PRO A 91 20.17 -12.47 8.11
C PRO A 91 20.73 -11.16 7.52
N ALA A 92 19.95 -10.08 7.56
CA ALA A 92 20.43 -8.78 7.10
C ALA A 92 21.37 -8.17 8.14
N GLU A 93 22.66 -8.01 7.80
CA GLU A 93 23.65 -7.37 8.67
C GLU A 93 23.42 -5.85 8.81
N ARG A 94 22.83 -5.22 7.79
CA ARG A 94 22.57 -3.77 7.73
C ARG A 94 21.25 -3.49 7.02
N ALA A 95 20.52 -2.47 7.47
CA ALA A 95 19.34 -1.96 6.79
C ALA A 95 19.76 -1.33 5.45
N ARG A 96 19.64 -2.09 4.36
CA ARG A 96 19.96 -1.67 3.00
C ARG A 96 18.81 -2.01 2.09
N TRP A 97 18.34 -1.01 1.33
CA TRP A 97 17.36 -1.23 0.28
C TRP A 97 17.94 -2.13 -0.79
N PHE A 98 17.17 -3.12 -1.23
CA PHE A 98 17.53 -4.05 -2.30
C PHE A 98 18.89 -4.75 -2.09
N SER A 99 19.20 -5.16 -0.85
CA SER A 99 20.44 -5.87 -0.55
C SER A 99 20.57 -7.14 -1.39
N ARG A 100 21.77 -7.39 -1.93
CA ARG A 100 22.06 -8.61 -2.71
C ARG A 100 21.87 -9.89 -1.88
N ASP A 101 22.03 -9.79 -0.57
CA ASP A 101 21.87 -10.91 0.37
C ASP A 101 20.39 -11.24 0.62
N GLN A 102 19.47 -10.35 0.24
CA GLN A 102 18.03 -10.45 0.51
C GLN A 102 17.21 -10.60 -0.77
N ARG A 103 17.77 -11.16 -1.84
CA ARG A 103 17.13 -11.19 -3.18
C ARG A 103 15.73 -11.80 -3.17
N ALA A 104 15.52 -12.90 -2.46
CA ALA A 104 14.22 -13.56 -2.40
C ALA A 104 13.18 -12.68 -1.71
N VAL A 105 13.54 -12.09 -0.56
CA VAL A 105 12.68 -11.15 0.18
C VAL A 105 12.39 -9.89 -0.64
N ASN A 106 13.39 -9.33 -1.31
CA ASN A 106 13.23 -8.17 -2.18
C ASN A 106 12.27 -8.48 -3.33
N LEU A 107 12.45 -9.62 -3.99
CA LEU A 107 11.59 -10.05 -5.10
C LEU A 107 10.15 -10.26 -4.61
N LEU A 108 9.96 -10.96 -3.50
CA LEU A 108 8.65 -11.16 -2.88
C LEU A 108 7.98 -9.81 -2.58
N THR A 109 8.72 -8.86 -2.00
CA THR A 109 8.22 -7.53 -1.66
C THR A 109 7.82 -6.74 -2.90
N VAL A 110 8.67 -6.71 -3.93
CA VAL A 110 8.39 -5.99 -5.18
C VAL A 110 7.21 -6.60 -5.92
N VAL A 111 7.16 -7.93 -6.06
CA VAL A 111 6.04 -8.61 -6.73
C VAL A 111 4.73 -8.36 -5.99
N SER A 112 4.74 -8.44 -4.66
CA SER A 112 3.56 -8.15 -3.83
C SER A 112 3.10 -6.70 -4.00
N PHE A 113 4.04 -5.75 -3.95
CA PHE A 113 3.76 -4.34 -4.15
C PHE A 113 3.17 -4.07 -5.55
N LEU A 114 3.78 -4.61 -6.60
CA LEU A 114 3.28 -4.46 -7.96
C LEU A 114 1.90 -5.10 -8.13
N GLY A 115 1.66 -6.27 -7.53
CA GLY A 115 0.34 -6.90 -7.51
C GLY A 115 -0.72 -6.01 -6.86
N ILE A 116 -0.43 -5.45 -5.68
CA ILE A 116 -1.31 -4.49 -4.99
C ILE A 116 -1.61 -3.27 -5.87
N VAL A 117 -0.58 -2.69 -6.51
CA VAL A 117 -0.74 -1.52 -7.40
C VAL A 117 -1.60 -1.87 -8.60
N VAL A 118 -1.32 -2.99 -9.28
CA VAL A 118 -2.08 -3.42 -10.47
C VAL A 118 -3.54 -3.67 -10.10
N LEU A 119 -3.82 -4.41 -9.03
CA LEU A 119 -5.19 -4.66 -8.57
C LEU A 119 -5.89 -3.36 -8.17
N THR A 120 -5.20 -2.42 -7.51
CA THR A 120 -5.76 -1.09 -7.19
C THR A 120 -6.16 -0.34 -8.45
N VAL A 121 -5.29 -0.32 -9.47
CA VAL A 121 -5.55 0.33 -10.76
C VAL A 121 -6.74 -0.32 -11.47
N ILE A 122 -6.81 -1.66 -11.48
CA ILE A 122 -7.94 -2.39 -12.05
C ILE A 122 -9.25 -1.99 -11.37
N ALA A 123 -9.30 -2.05 -10.03
CA ALA A 123 -10.48 -1.70 -9.24
C ALA A 123 -10.93 -0.25 -9.49
N MET A 124 -9.95 0.66 -9.58
CA MET A 124 -10.22 2.08 -9.68
C MET A 124 -10.77 2.45 -11.06
N TYR A 125 -10.17 1.94 -12.13
CA TYR A 125 -10.41 2.43 -13.50
C TYR A 125 -11.15 1.47 -14.42
N PHE A 126 -11.14 0.16 -14.15
CA PHE A 126 -11.66 -0.85 -15.08
C PHE A 126 -12.91 -1.58 -14.57
N ARG A 127 -13.43 -1.21 -13.39
CA ARG A 127 -14.65 -1.79 -12.81
C ARG A 127 -15.87 -0.89 -13.00
N GLY A 128 -16.84 -1.40 -13.76
CA GLY A 128 -18.15 -0.82 -14.01
C GLY A 128 -19.26 -1.48 -13.17
N GLU A 129 -20.51 -1.21 -13.53
CA GLU A 129 -21.68 -1.72 -12.83
C GLU A 129 -21.67 -3.25 -12.74
N ASN A 130 -22.17 -3.79 -11.61
CA ASN A 130 -22.18 -5.23 -11.33
C ASN A 130 -20.80 -5.88 -11.40
N TRP A 131 -19.74 -5.13 -11.08
CA TRP A 131 -18.35 -5.58 -11.16
C TRP A 131 -17.88 -5.99 -12.56
N SER A 132 -18.61 -5.60 -13.61
CA SER A 132 -18.20 -5.84 -14.98
C SER A 132 -16.86 -5.17 -15.29
N PHE A 133 -16.03 -5.85 -16.08
CA PHE A 133 -14.77 -5.30 -16.54
C PHE A 133 -15.03 -4.45 -17.79
N VAL A 134 -14.67 -3.18 -17.74
CA VAL A 134 -14.93 -2.19 -18.79
C VAL A 134 -13.62 -1.56 -19.26
N PHE A 135 -13.51 -1.31 -20.56
CA PHE A 135 -12.34 -0.68 -21.19
C PHE A 135 -12.81 0.53 -22.00
N GLY A 136 -12.24 1.70 -21.71
CA GLY A 136 -12.71 2.96 -22.28
C GLY A 136 -13.94 3.46 -21.54
N PHE A 137 -13.86 4.72 -21.12
CA PHE A 137 -14.99 5.51 -20.62
C PHE A 137 -15.72 6.13 -21.81
#